data_AF-A0A2N0MB47-F1
#
_entry.id   AF-A0A2N0MB47-F1
#
_cell.length_a   1.000
_cell.length_b   1.000
_cell.length_c   1.000
_cell.angle_alpha   90.00
_cell.angle_beta   90.00
_cell.angle_gamma   90.00
#
_symmetry.space_group_name_H-M   'P 1'
#
loop_
_entity.id
_entity.type
_entity.pdbx_description
1 polymer ?
#
loop_
_entity_poly.entity_id
_entity_poly.type
_entity_poly.pdbx_seq_one_letter_code
_entity_poly.pdbx_strand_id
1 'polypeptide(L)'
;MFVQVEPADFFMYRVKLIFDLESPDSEDQEARDYLNEKELEPRYLSTTDLDGRQCQIMQFGGCYLGRHLDHLAQIQRRAVETELLTAEIRGHLEASEDASQKRPDEQVINQLVEVFHKESSFQTGENGELVAVLDGDAVRSAASQHGGREAGH
;
A
#
# COMPACT_ATOMS: atom_id res chain seq x y z
N MET A 1 7.46 0.16 3.89
CA MET A 1 8.05 -0.52 5.06
C MET A 1 8.58 -1.90 4.65
N PHE A 2 9.73 -2.33 5.19
CA PHE A 2 10.20 -3.72 5.06
C PHE A 2 10.14 -4.47 6.40
N VAL A 3 9.69 -5.72 6.35
CA VAL A 3 9.67 -6.61 7.51
C VAL A 3 10.78 -7.65 7.35
N GLN A 4 11.77 -7.62 8.25
CA GLN A 4 12.83 -8.61 8.29
C GLN A 4 12.67 -9.50 9.52
N VAL A 5 12.64 -10.82 9.31
CA VAL A 5 12.56 -11.82 10.37
C VAL A 5 13.89 -12.54 10.49
N GLU A 6 14.53 -12.44 11.65
CA GLU A 6 15.82 -13.07 11.94
C GLU A 6 15.67 -14.13 13.03
N PRO A 7 16.34 -15.30 12.90
CA PRO A 7 16.38 -16.26 14.00
C PRO A 7 17.10 -15.65 15.22
N ALA A 8 16.62 -15.99 16.41
CA ALA A 8 17.28 -15.73 17.68
C ALA A 8 17.48 -17.05 18.44
N ASP A 9 18.30 -17.03 19.50
CA ASP A 9 18.58 -18.24 20.28
C ASP A 9 17.29 -18.88 20.82
N PHE A 10 17.20 -20.22 20.73
CA PHE A 10 16.10 -21.07 21.25
C PHE A 10 14.68 -20.69 20.76
N PHE A 11 14.29 -21.12 19.56
CA PHE A 11 12.92 -21.01 19.00
C PHE A 11 12.30 -19.60 18.97
N MET A 12 13.09 -18.57 19.26
CA MET A 12 12.69 -17.17 19.17
C MET A 12 13.12 -16.62 17.81
N TYR A 13 12.35 -15.66 17.33
CA TYR A 13 12.77 -14.83 16.21
C TYR A 13 12.68 -13.36 16.61
N ARG A 14 13.49 -12.53 15.97
CA ARG A 14 13.41 -11.07 16.05
C ARG A 14 12.73 -10.57 14.80
N VAL A 15 11.91 -9.55 14.96
CA VAL A 15 11.29 -8.84 13.85
C VAL A 15 11.88 -7.45 13.82
N LYS A 16 12.34 -7.02 12.65
CA LYS A 16 12.73 -5.65 12.38
C LYS A 16 11.72 -5.05 11.40
N LEU A 17 11.10 -3.94 11.80
CA LEU A 17 10.36 -3.07 10.90
C LEU A 17 11.31 -1.96 10.46
N ILE A 18 11.51 -1.83 9.17
CA ILE A 18 12.47 -0.92 8.56
C ILE A 18 11.69 0.09 7.73
N PHE A 19 11.88 1.37 8.05
CA PHE A 19 11.21 2.49 7.41
C PHE A 19 12.26 3.38 6.77
N ASP A 20 12.11 3.64 5.47
CA ASP A 20 12.91 4.61 4.74
C ASP A 20 12.52 6.03 5.22
N LEU A 21 13.49 6.81 5.70
CA LEU A 21 13.22 8.17 6.20
C LEU A 21 13.24 9.21 5.09
N GLU A 22 13.85 8.90 3.94
CA GLU A 22 14.02 9.83 2.82
C GLU A 22 12.92 9.64 1.79
N SER A 23 12.48 8.40 1.59
CA SER A 23 11.38 8.03 0.69
C SER A 23 10.44 7.03 1.38
N PRO A 24 9.59 7.50 2.32
CA PRO A 24 8.63 6.63 3.00
C PRO A 24 7.67 5.95 2.01
N ASP A 25 7.38 4.68 2.25
CA ASP A 25 6.36 3.97 1.47
C ASP A 25 4.95 4.40 1.92
N SER A 26 3.94 4.14 1.09
CA SER A 26 2.58 4.65 1.29
C SER A 26 1.93 4.13 2.57
N GLU A 27 2.30 2.94 3.04
CA GLU A 27 1.79 2.33 4.27
C GLU A 27 2.51 2.75 5.54
N ASP A 28 3.66 3.43 5.43
CA ASP A 28 4.57 3.66 6.56
C ASP A 28 3.89 4.41 7.70
N GLN A 29 3.06 5.40 7.38
CA GLN A 29 2.36 6.19 8.39
C GLN A 29 1.27 5.37 9.09
N GLU A 30 0.47 4.59 8.35
CA GLU A 30 -0.56 3.73 8.93
C GLU A 30 0.04 2.66 9.84
N ALA A 31 1.17 2.05 9.42
CA ALA A 31 1.88 1.10 10.25
C ALA A 31 2.38 1.74 11.56
N ARG A 32 2.92 2.97 11.50
CA ARG A 32 3.36 3.70 12.70
C ARG A 32 2.21 4.06 13.62
N ASP A 33 1.10 4.53 13.06
CA ASP A 33 -0.10 4.88 13.82
C ASP A 33 -0.67 3.65 14.51
N TYR A 34 -0.69 2.50 13.82
CA TYR A 34 -1.10 1.22 14.41
C TYR A 34 -0.21 0.81 15.58
N LEU A 35 1.12 0.87 15.43
CA LEU A 35 2.05 0.55 16.51
C LEU A 35 1.81 1.45 17.72
N ASN A 36 1.58 2.75 17.48
CA ASN A 36 1.35 3.73 18.52
C ASN A 36 -0.01 3.52 19.22
N GLU A 37 -1.08 3.28 18.47
CA GLU A 37 -2.43 2.99 19.00
C GLU A 37 -2.46 1.71 19.84
N LYS A 38 -1.64 0.72 19.47
CA LYS A 38 -1.53 -0.56 20.20
C LYS A 38 -0.44 -0.53 21.29
N GLU A 39 0.18 0.62 21.53
CA GLU A 39 1.23 0.82 22.53
C GLU A 39 2.39 -0.20 22.36
N LEU A 40 2.72 -0.51 21.09
CA LEU A 40 3.76 -1.46 20.72
C LEU A 40 5.12 -0.76 20.64
N GLU A 41 5.88 -0.84 21.72
CA GLU A 41 7.19 -0.21 21.81
C GLU A 41 8.30 -1.14 21.31
N PRO A 42 9.21 -0.66 20.44
CA PRO A 42 10.34 -1.45 20.01
C PRO A 42 11.32 -1.63 21.17
N ARG A 43 11.90 -2.83 21.26
CA ARG A 43 12.99 -3.11 22.21
C ARG A 43 14.24 -2.31 21.87
N TYR A 44 14.50 -2.10 20.58
CA TYR A 44 15.58 -1.26 20.10
C TYR A 44 15.08 -0.38 18.96
N LEU A 45 15.42 0.90 19.02
CA LEU A 45 15.19 1.87 17.98
C LEU A 45 16.55 2.40 17.52
N SER A 46 16.80 2.39 16.22
CA SER A 46 18.05 2.90 15.65
C SER A 46 17.82 3.49 14.27
N THR A 47 18.75 4.34 13.84
CA THR A 47 18.81 4.86 12.46
C THR A 47 20.10 4.36 11.83
N THR A 48 20.04 3.86 10.60
CA THR A 48 21.18 3.25 9.90
C THR A 48 21.06 3.46 8.40
N ASP A 49 22.20 3.59 7.72
CA ASP A 49 22.27 3.57 6.27
C ASP A 49 22.08 2.13 5.78
N LEU A 50 21.08 1.91 4.93
CA LEU A 50 20.79 0.65 4.27
C LEU A 50 20.75 0.91 2.76
N ASP A 51 21.69 0.32 2.02
CA ASP A 51 21.81 0.49 0.56
C ASP A 51 21.82 1.96 0.10
N GLY A 52 22.47 2.84 0.89
CA GLY A 52 22.59 4.27 0.61
C GLY A 52 21.36 5.10 0.97
N ARG A 53 20.42 4.53 1.74
CA ARG A 53 19.23 5.21 2.24
C ARG A 53 19.23 5.28 3.76
N GLN A 54 18.84 6.42 4.31
CA GLN A 54 18.71 6.55 5.75
C GLN A 54 17.42 5.88 6.24
N CYS A 55 17.55 4.77 6.97
CA CYS A 55 16.41 4.00 7.46
C CYS A 55 16.31 4.04 8.99
N GLN A 56 15.09 4.08 9.51
CA GLN A 56 14.79 3.80 10.91
C GLN A 56 14.44 2.32 11.07
N ILE A 57 15.12 1.67 12.01
CA ILE A 57 14.93 0.26 12.33
C ILE A 57 14.31 0.15 13.72
N MET A 58 13.12 -0.44 13.78
CA MET A 58 12.41 -0.80 15.01
C MET A 58 12.51 -2.32 15.21
N GLN A 59 13.15 -2.75 16.30
CA GLN A 59 13.34 -4.18 16.59
C GLN A 59 12.42 -4.65 17.71
N PHE A 60 11.73 -5.76 17.47
CA PHE A 60 10.79 -6.40 18.38
C PHE A 60 11.13 -7.88 18.58
N GLY A 61 10.61 -8.47 19.67
CA GLY A 61 10.56 -9.92 19.83
C GLY A 61 9.41 -10.51 19.01
N GLY A 62 9.63 -11.66 18.37
CA GLY A 62 8.62 -12.31 17.54
C GLY A 62 7.33 -12.62 18.28
N CYS A 63 7.43 -13.18 19.48
CA CYS A 63 6.27 -13.45 20.33
C CYS A 63 5.55 -12.17 20.82
N TYR A 64 6.28 -11.05 20.91
CA TYR A 64 5.70 -9.78 21.32
C TYR A 64 4.82 -9.19 20.22
N LEU A 65 5.25 -9.26 18.95
CA LEU A 65 4.38 -8.86 17.85
C LEU A 65 3.29 -9.90 17.57
N GLY A 66 3.58 -11.20 17.57
CA GLY A 66 2.55 -12.24 17.41
C GLY A 66 1.55 -11.93 16.28
N ARG A 67 0.25 -11.85 16.62
CA ARG A 67 -0.84 -11.52 15.67
C ARG A 67 -0.80 -10.09 15.11
N HIS A 68 -0.03 -9.19 15.71
CA HIS A 68 0.19 -7.85 15.15
C HIS A 68 0.91 -7.92 13.79
N LEU A 69 1.70 -8.98 13.55
CA LEU A 69 2.31 -9.22 12.23
C LEU A 69 1.26 -9.44 11.15
N ASP A 70 0.17 -10.14 11.46
CA ASP A 70 -0.92 -10.34 10.49
C ASP A 70 -1.59 -9.02 10.13
N HIS A 71 -1.71 -8.10 11.10
CA HIS A 71 -2.30 -6.79 10.86
C HIS A 71 -1.36 -5.86 10.09
N LEU A 72 -0.06 -5.84 10.43
CA LEU A 72 0.95 -5.11 9.66
C LEU A 72 1.05 -5.63 8.22
N ALA A 73 0.94 -6.95 8.01
CA ALA A 73 0.87 -7.53 6.67
C ALA A 73 -0.40 -7.11 5.92
N GLN A 74 -1.54 -6.95 6.60
CA GLN A 74 -2.76 -6.40 5.99
C GLN A 74 -2.60 -4.93 5.59
N ILE A 75 -1.93 -4.12 6.41
CA ILE A 75 -1.61 -2.72 6.10
C ILE A 75 -0.76 -2.65 4.82
N GLN A 76 0.34 -3.40 4.75
CA GLN A 76 1.18 -3.48 3.54
C GLN A 76 0.40 -3.96 2.31
N ARG A 77 -0.42 -5.01 2.48
CA ARG A 77 -1.21 -5.56 1.39
C ARG A 77 -2.20 -4.54 0.83
N ARG A 78 -2.90 -3.79 1.69
CA ARG A 78 -3.86 -2.77 1.26
C ARG A 78 -3.18 -1.66 0.49
N ALA A 79 -2.02 -1.19 0.94
CA ALA A 79 -1.24 -0.19 0.23
C ALA A 79 -0.85 -0.65 -1.18
N VAL A 80 -0.32 -1.88 -1.30
CA VAL A 80 -0.01 -2.49 -2.61
C VAL A 80 -1.26 -2.61 -3.48
N GLU A 81 -2.39 -3.08 -2.92
CA GLU A 81 -3.67 -3.18 -3.63
C GLU A 81 -4.14 -1.81 -4.16
N THR A 82 -4.04 -0.76 -3.35
CA THR A 82 -4.36 0.63 -3.73
C THR A 82 -3.44 1.13 -4.85
N GLU A 83 -2.14 0.87 -4.77
CA GLU A 83 -1.17 1.26 -5.80
C GLU A 83 -1.42 0.56 -7.14
N LEU A 84 -1.69 -0.75 -7.10
CA LEU A 84 -2.03 -1.55 -8.29
C LEU A 84 -3.32 -1.06 -8.94
N LEU A 85 -4.37 -0.82 -8.16
CA LEU A 85 -5.63 -0.27 -8.68
C LEU A 85 -5.43 1.12 -9.26
N THR A 86 -4.66 1.98 -8.59
CA THR A 86 -4.34 3.33 -9.06
C THR A 86 -3.66 3.29 -10.43
N ALA A 87 -2.67 2.40 -10.60
CA ALA A 87 -1.97 2.22 -11.87
C ALA A 87 -2.90 1.70 -12.98
N GLU A 88 -3.70 0.68 -12.70
CA GLU A 88 -4.60 0.07 -13.69
C GLU A 88 -5.73 1.02 -14.11
N ILE A 89 -6.35 1.72 -13.14
CA ILE A 89 -7.37 2.74 -13.41
C ILE A 89 -6.78 3.84 -14.29
N ARG A 90 -5.60 4.35 -13.95
CA ARG A 90 -4.92 5.38 -14.74
C ARG A 90 -4.65 4.88 -16.16
N GLY A 91 -4.16 3.65 -16.32
CA GLY A 91 -3.94 3.04 -17.63
C GLY A 91 -5.20 2.99 -18.49
N HIS A 92 -6.35 2.62 -17.93
CA HIS A 92 -7.61 2.60 -18.67
C HIS A 92 -8.17 3.97 -19.04
N LEU A 93 -7.93 4.99 -18.21
CA LEU A 93 -8.36 6.37 -18.48
C LEU A 93 -7.46 7.03 -19.53
N GLU A 94 -6.15 6.77 -19.48
CA GLU A 94 -5.18 7.31 -20.45
C GLU A 94 -5.24 6.62 -21.81
N ALA A 95 -5.69 5.35 -21.88
CA ALA A 95 -5.86 4.61 -23.13
C ALA A 95 -7.07 5.08 -23.97
N SER A 96 -7.90 5.99 -23.47
CA SER A 96 -9.00 6.58 -24.23
C SER A 96 -8.45 7.47 -25.35
N GLU A 97 -8.77 7.18 -26.61
CA GLU A 97 -8.22 7.81 -27.84
C GLU A 97 -8.51 9.33 -27.99
N ASP A 98 -9.12 9.96 -26.99
CA ASP A 98 -9.47 11.37 -27.00
C ASP A 98 -8.27 12.20 -26.52
N ALA A 99 -7.35 12.48 -27.44
CA ALA A 99 -6.08 13.21 -27.24
C ALA A 99 -6.21 14.65 -26.65
N SER A 100 -7.44 15.08 -26.32
CA SER A 100 -7.74 16.32 -25.59
C SER A 100 -7.93 16.12 -24.08
N GLN A 101 -7.88 14.89 -23.56
CA GLN A 101 -8.15 14.65 -22.14
C GLN A 101 -6.98 15.07 -21.24
N LYS A 102 -7.25 16.12 -20.47
CA LYS A 102 -6.53 16.56 -19.27
C LYS A 102 -6.18 15.33 -18.43
N ARG A 103 -4.96 15.28 -17.89
CA ARG A 103 -4.49 14.23 -16.97
C ARG A 103 -5.62 13.87 -15.98
N PRO A 104 -5.97 12.57 -15.82
CA PRO A 104 -7.11 12.19 -15.01
C PRO A 104 -6.98 12.77 -13.60
N ASP A 105 -8.10 13.30 -13.08
CA ASP A 105 -8.15 13.93 -11.77
C ASP A 105 -7.83 12.90 -10.68
N GLU A 106 -6.82 13.18 -9.85
CA GLU A 106 -6.41 12.31 -8.74
C GLU A 106 -7.58 12.06 -7.76
N GLN A 107 -8.49 13.03 -7.59
CA GLN A 107 -9.66 12.87 -6.74
C GLN A 107 -10.68 11.89 -7.31
N VAL A 108 -10.76 11.79 -8.64
CA VAL A 108 -11.58 10.77 -9.32
C VAL A 108 -10.90 9.41 -9.21
N ILE A 109 -9.58 9.33 -9.41
CA ILE A 109 -8.83 8.08 -9.27
C ILE A 109 -9.02 7.50 -7.86
N ASN A 110 -8.85 8.30 -6.80
CA ASN A 110 -9.05 7.85 -5.43
C ASN A 110 -10.47 7.32 -5.18
N GLN A 111 -11.51 7.97 -5.73
CA GLN A 111 -12.88 7.47 -5.63
C GLN A 111 -13.08 6.14 -6.37
N LEU A 112 -12.45 5.98 -7.53
CA LEU A 112 -12.53 4.74 -8.29
C LEU A 112 -11.79 3.60 -7.59
N VAL A 113 -10.64 3.87 -6.94
CA VAL A 113 -9.95 2.89 -6.11
C VAL A 113 -10.91 2.33 -5.05
N GLU A 114 -11.62 3.19 -4.30
CA GLU A 114 -12.61 2.75 -3.30
C GLU A 114 -13.73 1.88 -3.91
N VAL A 115 -14.19 2.22 -5.11
CA VAL A 115 -15.26 1.45 -5.82
C VAL A 115 -14.76 0.09 -6.29
N PHE A 116 -13.52 0.01 -6.74
CA PHE A 116 -12.92 -1.19 -7.32
C PHE A 116 -12.08 -1.99 -6.32
N HIS A 117 -11.92 -1.55 -5.07
CA HIS A 117 -11.17 -2.28 -4.04
C HIS A 117 -11.98 -3.45 -3.46
N LYS A 118 -12.03 -4.53 -4.24
CA LYS A 118 -12.70 -5.79 -3.91
C LYS A 118 -11.80 -6.96 -4.32
N GLU A 119 -11.93 -8.09 -3.64
CA GLU A 119 -11.10 -9.28 -3.91
C GLU A 119 -11.17 -9.72 -5.38
N SER A 120 -12.32 -9.56 -6.05
CA SER A 120 -12.49 -9.92 -7.46
C SER A 120 -11.76 -9.03 -8.46
N SER A 121 -11.22 -7.89 -8.02
CA SER A 121 -10.40 -7.00 -8.85
C SER A 121 -8.93 -7.43 -8.89
N PHE A 122 -8.56 -8.48 -8.16
CA PHE A 122 -7.19 -8.95 -8.10
C PHE A 122 -7.08 -10.42 -8.50
N GLN A 123 -5.95 -10.75 -9.10
CA GLN A 123 -5.61 -12.11 -9.50
C GLN A 123 -4.13 -12.37 -9.20
N THR A 124 -3.76 -13.65 -9.15
CA THR A 124 -2.36 -14.06 -9.07
C THR A 124 -1.78 -14.15 -10.48
N GLY A 125 -0.75 -13.36 -10.77
CA GLY A 125 -0.01 -13.37 -12.02
C GLY A 125 0.83 -14.64 -12.21
N GLU A 126 1.51 -14.73 -13.36
CA GLU A 126 2.23 -15.94 -13.77
C GLU A 126 3.38 -16.36 -12.83
N ASN A 127 3.97 -15.41 -12.11
CA ASN A 127 5.06 -15.64 -11.16
C ASN A 127 4.61 -15.65 -9.68
N GLY A 128 3.30 -15.61 -9.42
CA GLY A 128 2.75 -15.55 -8.07
C GLY A 128 2.51 -14.13 -7.52
N GLU A 129 2.78 -13.07 -8.29
CA GLU A 129 2.53 -11.69 -7.89
C GLU A 129 1.04 -11.32 -7.88
N LEU A 130 0.67 -10.30 -7.10
CA LEU A 130 -0.67 -9.76 -7.10
C LEU A 130 -0.81 -8.77 -8.27
N VAL A 131 -1.84 -8.95 -9.09
CA VAL A 131 -2.12 -8.09 -10.24
C VAL A 131 -3.55 -7.58 -10.16
N ALA A 132 -3.75 -6.28 -10.39
CA ALA A 132 -5.08 -5.70 -10.54
C ALA A 132 -5.61 -5.97 -11.97
N VAL A 133 -6.85 -6.44 -12.08
CA VAL A 133 -7.49 -6.74 -13.36
C VAL A 133 -8.86 -6.07 -13.35
N LEU A 134 -9.00 -5.03 -14.17
CA LEU A 134 -10.23 -4.25 -14.27
C LEU A 134 -10.79 -4.31 -15.69
N ASP A 135 -12.12 -4.16 -15.78
CA ASP A 135 -12.77 -3.95 -17.07
C ASP A 135 -12.69 -2.46 -17.44
N GLY A 136 -12.00 -2.16 -18.54
CA GLY A 136 -11.77 -0.79 -18.95
C GLY A 136 -13.04 0.01 -19.25
N ASP A 137 -14.10 -0.63 -19.76
CA ASP A 137 -15.39 0.03 -20.00
C ASP A 137 -16.10 0.36 -18.68
N ALA A 138 -16.04 -0.55 -17.71
CA ALA A 138 -16.56 -0.31 -16.36
C ALA A 138 -15.82 0.84 -15.67
N VAL A 139 -14.49 0.90 -15.79
CA VAL A 139 -13.67 1.99 -15.21
C VAL A 139 -14.02 3.33 -15.86
N ARG A 140 -14.08 3.41 -17.19
CA ARG A 140 -14.44 4.65 -17.91
C ARG A 140 -15.87 5.10 -17.59
N SER A 141 -16.82 4.15 -17.54
CA SER A 141 -18.20 4.44 -17.17
C SER A 141 -18.28 5.01 -15.76
N ALA A 142 -17.59 4.41 -14.78
CA ALA A 142 -17.55 4.90 -13.42
C ALA A 142 -16.90 6.30 -13.35
N ALA A 143 -15.78 6.52 -14.05
CA ALA A 143 -15.10 7.82 -14.09
C ALA A 143 -16.02 8.95 -14.59
N SER A 144 -16.85 8.69 -15.61
CA SER A 144 -17.82 9.66 -16.12
C SER A 144 -18.88 10.08 -15.08
N GLN A 145 -19.26 9.17 -14.17
CA GLN A 145 -20.23 9.42 -13.09
C GLN A 145 -19.61 10.24 -11.94
N HIS A 146 -18.31 10.08 -11.71
CA HIS A 146 -17.57 10.79 -10.66
C HIS A 146 -17.01 12.15 -11.13
N GLY A 147 -16.72 12.32 -12.43
CA GLY A 147 -16.24 13.58 -13.00
C GLY A 147 -17.34 14.62 -13.28
N GLY A 148 -18.63 14.24 -13.21
CA GLY A 148 -19.76 15.12 -13.51
C GLY A 148 -20.31 15.94 -12.33
N ARG A 149 -19.68 15.91 -11.16
CA ARG A 149 -20.23 16.49 -9.92
C ARG A 149 -19.73 17.91 -9.57
N GLU A 150 -19.13 18.62 -10.52
CA GLU A 150 -18.76 20.04 -10.40
C GLU A 150 -19.42 20.93 -11.47
N ALA A 151 -20.74 21.11 -11.39
CA ALA A 151 -21.43 22.24 -12.03
C ALA A 151 -22.80 22.45 -11.38
N GLY A 152 -22.86 23.15 -10.24
CA GLY A 152 -24.13 23.38 -9.56
C GLY A 152 -24.05 24.15 -8.25
N HIS A 153 -23.53 25.39 -8.28
CA HIS A 153 -24.00 26.45 -7.38
C HIS A 153 -23.87 27.82 -8.05
#